data_AF-A0A494VRF7-F1
#
_entry.id   AF-A0A494VRF7-F1
#
_cell.length_a   1.000
_cell.length_b   1.000
_cell.length_c   1.000
_cell.angle_alpha   90.00
_cell.angle_beta   90.00
_cell.angle_gamma   90.00
#
_symmetry.space_group_name_H-M   'P 1'
#
loop_
_entity.id
_entity.type
_entity.pdbx_description
1 polymer ?
#
loop_
_entity_poly.entity_id
_entity_poly.type
_entity_poly.pdbx_seq_one_letter_code
_entity_poly.pdbx_strand_id
1 'polypeptide(L)'
;MNTWLDYIFYRTVQLFYKRGGRRGLPGVMVISLSQSFLIMAVAVLLENQFIEKTARDLYKELIEFVLIIPILLVYYFNYRKYYGKYNKLRFEMKNEDPNRRFLKGILVLVSLIIPPIIFTIVSKYTH
;
A
#
# COMPACT_ATOMS: atom_id res chain seq x y z
N MET A 1 15.14 -9.12 10.67
CA MET A 1 14.59 -9.99 9.61
C MET A 1 13.99 -9.09 8.54
N ASN A 2 14.39 -9.22 7.28
CA ASN A 2 13.87 -8.38 6.19
C ASN A 2 12.57 -8.99 5.65
N THR A 3 11.51 -8.20 5.64
CA THR A 3 10.18 -8.57 5.14
C THR A 3 10.02 -8.20 3.66
N TRP A 4 9.04 -8.80 2.97
CA TRP A 4 8.72 -8.46 1.58
C TRP A 4 8.38 -6.97 1.40
N LEU A 5 7.67 -6.38 2.37
CA LEU A 5 7.37 -4.95 2.39
C LEU A 5 8.63 -4.08 2.50
N ASP A 6 9.68 -4.54 3.20
CA ASP A 6 10.95 -3.80 3.27
C ASP A 6 11.64 -3.79 1.90
N TYR A 7 11.50 -4.88 1.14
CA TYR A 7 12.00 -4.96 -0.23
C TYR A 7 11.22 -4.04 -1.19
N ILE A 8 9.88 -4.05 -1.10
CA ILE A 8 9.03 -3.11 -1.85
C ILE A 8 9.44 -1.67 -1.53
N PHE A 9 9.57 -1.33 -0.25
CA PHE A 9 9.97 0.01 0.19
C PHE A 9 11.31 0.41 -0.44
N TYR A 10 12.32 -0.45 -0.31
CA TYR A 10 13.64 -0.19 -0.86
C TYR A 10 13.60 0.07 -2.37
N ARG A 11 12.92 -0.79 -3.14
CA ARG A 11 12.85 -0.65 -4.60
C ARG A 11 12.07 0.59 -5.02
N THR A 12 10.98 0.90 -4.34
CA THR A 12 10.21 2.12 -4.62
C THR A 12 11.02 3.37 -4.29
N VAL A 13 11.69 3.44 -3.14
CA VAL A 13 12.55 4.59 -2.82
C VAL A 13 13.72 4.69 -3.79
N GLN A 14 14.31 3.57 -4.21
CA GLN A 14 15.39 3.57 -5.20
C GLN A 14 14.93 4.19 -6.53
N LEU A 15 13.73 3.84 -7.01
CA LEU A 15 13.15 4.40 -8.23
C LEU A 15 12.91 5.91 -8.11
N PHE A 16 12.40 6.36 -6.97
CA PHE A 16 12.08 7.78 -6.71
C PHE A 16 13.18 8.52 -5.93
N TYR A 17 14.40 7.99 -5.88
CA TYR A 17 15.44 8.51 -4.98
C TYR A 17 15.77 9.98 -5.27
N LYS A 18 15.75 10.38 -6.56
CA LYS A 18 15.95 11.79 -6.97
C LYS A 18 14.94 12.76 -6.35
N ARG A 19 13.71 12.30 -6.06
CA ARG A 19 12.63 13.13 -5.51
C ARG A 19 12.49 12.99 -3.98
N GLY A 20 12.71 11.79 -3.45
CA GLY A 20 12.47 11.46 -2.04
C GLY A 20 13.70 11.49 -1.14
N GLY A 21 14.90 11.45 -1.74
CA GLY A 21 16.16 11.40 -1.03
C GLY A 21 16.23 10.28 0.02
N ARG A 22 17.06 10.51 1.05
CA ARG A 22 17.34 9.53 2.13
C ARG A 22 16.15 9.26 3.05
N ARG A 23 15.17 10.18 3.11
CA ARG A 23 13.99 10.04 3.98
C ARG A 23 13.06 8.91 3.52
N GLY A 24 13.02 8.63 2.22
CA GLY A 24 12.25 7.52 1.65
C GLY A 24 10.74 7.74 1.62
N LEU A 25 10.27 8.99 1.71
CA LEU A 25 8.83 9.32 1.70
C LEU A 25 8.05 8.71 0.53
N PRO A 26 8.56 8.68 -0.72
CA PRO A 26 7.83 8.05 -1.82
C PRO A 26 7.54 6.57 -1.58
N GLY A 27 8.47 5.82 -0.96
CA GLY A 27 8.25 4.42 -0.62
C GLY A 27 7.17 4.24 0.45
N VAL A 28 7.15 5.12 1.46
CA VAL A 28 6.09 5.14 2.48
C VAL A 28 4.74 5.38 1.83
N MET A 29 4.64 6.40 0.98
CA MET A 29 3.39 6.77 0.31
C MET A 29 2.85 5.63 -0.57
N VAL A 30 3.72 5.04 -1.40
CA VAL A 30 3.31 3.98 -2.33
C VAL A 30 2.86 2.71 -1.61
N ILE A 31 3.57 2.27 -0.56
CA ILE A 31 3.14 1.11 0.22
C ILE A 31 1.81 1.41 0.92
N SER A 32 1.71 2.60 1.54
CA SER A 32 0.49 2.98 2.26
C SER A 32 -0.70 3.04 1.30
N LEU A 33 -0.54 3.65 0.13
CA LEU A 33 -1.58 3.71 -0.90
C LEU A 33 -2.02 2.31 -1.35
N SER A 34 -1.06 1.42 -1.62
CA SER A 34 -1.32 0.03 -2.00
C SER A 34 -2.11 -0.72 -0.92
N GLN A 35 -1.75 -0.56 0.35
CA GLN A 35 -2.49 -1.15 1.47
C GLN A 35 -3.87 -0.50 1.69
N SER A 36 -4.00 0.80 1.46
CA SER A 36 -5.29 1.50 1.52
C SER A 36 -6.27 0.97 0.49
N PHE A 37 -5.83 0.61 -0.72
CA PHE A 37 -6.71 -0.06 -1.70
C PHE A 37 -7.28 -1.39 -1.19
N LEU A 38 -6.48 -2.19 -0.46
CA LEU A 38 -6.98 -3.43 0.16
C LEU A 38 -8.00 -3.13 1.27
N ILE A 39 -7.74 -2.12 2.11
CA ILE A 39 -8.69 -1.70 3.15
C ILE A 39 -10.00 -1.28 2.52
N MET A 40 -9.96 -0.43 1.48
CA MET A 40 -11.15 0.02 0.77
C MET A 40 -11.90 -1.15 0.11
N ALA A 41 -11.19 -2.11 -0.48
CA ALA A 41 -11.82 -3.30 -1.06
C ALA A 41 -12.57 -4.13 -0.01
N VAL A 42 -11.95 -4.36 1.15
CA VAL A 42 -12.60 -5.07 2.26
C VAL A 42 -13.80 -4.29 2.78
N ALA A 43 -13.66 -2.97 2.93
CA ALA A 43 -14.74 -2.10 3.39
C ALA A 43 -15.98 -2.18 2.50
N VAL A 44 -15.78 -2.07 1.18
CA VAL A 44 -16.86 -2.17 0.19
C VAL A 44 -17.55 -3.54 0.24
N LEU A 45 -16.78 -4.64 0.42
CA LEU A 45 -17.37 -5.97 0.59
C LEU A 45 -18.21 -6.08 1.86
N LEU A 46 -17.74 -5.51 2.98
CA LEU A 46 -18.49 -5.51 4.25
C LEU A 46 -19.76 -4.68 4.14
N GLU A 47 -19.67 -3.50 3.53
CA GLU A 47 -20.82 -2.63 3.26
C GLU A 47 -21.87 -3.35 2.39
N ASN A 48 -21.42 -4.15 1.42
CA ASN A 48 -22.29 -4.96 0.57
C ASN A 48 -22.94 -6.15 1.27
N GLN A 49 -22.23 -6.78 2.18
CA GLN A 49 -22.72 -7.99 2.84
C GLN A 49 -23.62 -7.69 4.05
N PHE A 50 -23.34 -6.60 4.78
CA PHE A 50 -23.92 -6.37 6.12
C PHE A 50 -24.82 -5.15 6.22
N ILE A 51 -24.81 -4.24 5.24
CA ILE A 51 -25.58 -2.99 5.32
C ILE A 51 -26.64 -2.98 4.22
N GLU A 52 -27.91 -2.86 4.63
CA GLU A 52 -29.02 -2.69 3.70
C GLU A 52 -28.88 -1.40 2.88
N LYS A 53 -29.33 -1.42 1.63
CA LYS A 53 -29.16 -0.31 0.69
C LYS A 53 -29.70 1.03 1.22
N THR A 54 -30.86 1.01 1.88
CA THR A 54 -31.48 2.19 2.49
C THR A 54 -30.64 2.78 3.63
N ALA A 55 -30.05 1.92 4.47
CA ALA A 55 -29.16 2.35 5.56
C ALA A 55 -27.83 2.87 5.01
N ARG A 56 -27.31 2.25 3.94
CA ARG A 56 -26.08 2.69 3.28
C ARG A 56 -26.19 4.13 2.79
N ASP A 57 -27.27 4.46 2.09
CA ASP A 57 -27.47 5.83 1.56
C ASP A 57 -27.61 6.85 2.70
N LEU A 58 -28.25 6.46 3.81
CA LEU A 58 -28.41 7.32 4.99
C LEU A 58 -27.09 7.60 5.72
N TYR A 59 -26.19 6.61 5.79
CA TYR A 59 -24.95 6.68 6.58
C TYR A 59 -23.67 6.82 5.74
N LYS A 60 -23.77 7.11 4.45
CA LYS A 60 -22.63 7.15 3.52
C LYS A 60 -21.48 8.02 4.02
N GLU A 61 -21.76 9.27 4.43
CA GLU A 61 -20.73 10.20 4.91
C GLU A 61 -20.03 9.68 6.17
N LEU A 62 -20.79 9.05 7.09
CA LEU A 62 -20.25 8.47 8.30
C LEU A 62 -19.34 7.27 7.98
N ILE A 63 -19.75 6.40 7.06
CA ILE A 63 -18.95 5.25 6.61
C ILE A 63 -17.64 5.75 5.99
N GLU A 64 -17.70 6.72 5.08
CA GLU A 64 -16.51 7.32 4.45
C GLU A 64 -15.57 7.94 5.50
N PHE A 65 -16.10 8.67 6.49
CA PHE A 65 -15.31 9.25 7.56
C PHE A 65 -14.63 8.18 8.44
N VAL A 66 -15.35 7.12 8.81
CA VAL A 66 -14.80 6.00 9.60
C VAL A 66 -13.68 5.29 8.84
N LEU A 67 -13.76 5.19 7.51
CA LEU A 67 -12.73 4.56 6.68
C LEU A 67 -11.42 5.35 6.59
N ILE A 68 -11.44 6.66 6.84
CA ILE A 68 -10.22 7.47 6.88
C ILE A 68 -9.30 7.02 8.03
N ILE A 69 -9.86 6.59 9.16
CA ILE A 69 -9.10 6.19 10.35
C ILE A 69 -8.12 5.04 10.07
N PRO A 70 -8.53 3.85 9.55
CA PRO A 70 -7.60 2.77 9.26
C PRO A 70 -6.57 3.13 8.19
N ILE A 71 -6.93 3.97 7.20
CA ILE A 71 -6.00 4.46 6.19
C ILE A 71 -4.89 5.32 6.82
N LEU A 72 -5.26 6.26 7.70
CA LEU A 72 -4.30 7.09 8.42
C LEU A 72 -3.41 6.25 9.35
N LEU A 73 -3.97 5.25 10.02
CA LEU A 73 -3.21 4.32 10.86
C LEU A 73 -2.17 3.56 10.03
N VAL A 74 -2.55 3.00 8.88
CA VAL A 74 -1.60 2.32 7.98
C VAL A 74 -0.49 3.26 7.53
N TYR A 75 -0.83 4.48 7.12
CA TYR A 75 0.18 5.48 6.76
C TYR A 75 1.13 5.77 7.93
N TYR A 76 0.59 6.00 9.13
CA TYR A 76 1.36 6.29 10.32
C TYR A 76 2.31 5.13 10.68
N PHE A 77 1.83 3.89 10.66
CA PHE A 77 2.65 2.71 10.91
C PHE A 77 3.78 2.55 9.88
N ASN A 78 3.48 2.71 8.60
CA ASN A 78 4.49 2.67 7.56
C ASN A 78 5.51 3.80 7.69
N TYR A 79 5.05 5.01 8.01
CA TYR A 79 5.93 6.15 8.24
C TYR A 79 6.91 5.86 9.38
N ARG A 80 6.39 5.45 10.56
CA ARG A 80 7.21 5.07 11.71
C ARG A 80 8.17 3.93 11.39
N LYS A 81 7.72 2.93 10.61
CA LYS A 81 8.53 1.78 10.24
C LYS A 81 9.65 2.14 9.27
N TYR A 82 9.43 3.01 8.29
CA TYR A 82 10.32 3.15 7.13
C TYR A 82 11.06 4.48 7.03
N TYR A 83 10.63 5.51 7.74
CA TYR A 83 11.25 6.82 7.69
C TYR A 83 12.77 6.75 7.96
N GLY A 84 13.57 7.22 7.00
CA GLY A 84 15.03 7.25 7.10
C GLY A 84 15.73 5.89 6.97
N LYS A 85 15.01 4.77 6.75
CA LYS A 85 15.61 3.43 6.69
C LYS A 85 16.22 3.03 5.35
N TYR A 86 16.13 3.88 4.33
CA TYR A 86 16.59 3.56 2.97
C TYR A 86 18.06 3.13 2.92
N ASN A 87 18.96 3.88 3.58
CA ASN A 87 20.40 3.57 3.54
C ASN A 87 20.73 2.21 4.15
N LYS A 88 20.03 1.84 5.24
CA LYS A 88 20.17 0.53 5.88
C LYS A 88 19.79 -0.59 4.91
N LEU A 89 18.60 -0.49 4.31
CA LEU A 89 18.11 -1.48 3.36
C LEU A 89 18.96 -1.55 2.09
N ARG A 90 19.46 -0.41 1.60
CA ARG A 90 20.41 -0.36 0.48
C ARG A 90 21.69 -1.14 0.80
N PHE A 91 22.23 -1.01 2.01
CA PHE A 91 23.44 -1.74 2.40
C PHE A 91 23.20 -3.25 2.46
N GLU A 92 22.05 -3.68 2.97
CA GLU A 92 21.66 -5.09 3.05
C GLU A 92 21.39 -5.71 1.67
N MET A 93 20.87 -4.93 0.72
CA MET A 93 20.40 -5.42 -0.59
C MET A 93 21.32 -5.05 -1.77
N LYS A 94 22.51 -4.49 -1.52
CA LYS A 94 23.45 -4.03 -2.57
C LYS A 94 24.01 -5.18 -3.43
N ASN A 95 24.25 -6.34 -2.81
CA ASN A 95 24.91 -7.50 -3.41
C ASN A 95 23.92 -8.54 -3.97
N GLU A 96 22.69 -8.14 -4.27
CA GLU A 96 21.70 -9.05 -4.84
C GLU A 96 22.04 -9.42 -6.29
N ASP A 97 22.00 -10.72 -6.60
CA ASP A 97 22.14 -11.29 -7.93
C ASP A 97 21.26 -10.55 -8.98
N PRO A 98 21.80 -10.22 -10.17
CA PRO A 98 21.07 -9.45 -11.18
C PRO A 98 19.76 -10.10 -11.65
N ASN A 99 19.75 -11.42 -11.85
CA ASN A 99 18.57 -12.15 -12.32
C ASN A 99 17.49 -12.17 -11.24
N ARG A 100 17.89 -12.46 -9.99
CA ARG A 100 16.98 -12.42 -8.85
C ARG A 100 16.41 -11.01 -8.61
N ARG A 101 17.23 -9.98 -8.80
CA ARG A 101 16.84 -8.57 -8.70
C ARG A 101 15.76 -8.22 -9.72
N PHE A 102 15.91 -8.67 -10.97
CA PHE A 102 14.94 -8.42 -12.03
C PHE A 102 13.58 -9.06 -11.70
N LEU A 103 13.57 -10.36 -11.36
CA LEU A 103 12.35 -11.07 -11.01
C LEU A 103 11.63 -10.45 -9.81
N LYS A 104 12.36 -10.11 -8.75
CA LYS A 104 11.77 -9.44 -7.59
C LYS A 104 11.28 -8.03 -7.93
N GLY A 105 11.92 -7.32 -8.86
CA GLY A 105 11.43 -6.04 -9.38
C GLY A 105 10.05 -6.17 -10.02
N ILE A 106 9.84 -7.20 -10.85
CA ILE A 106 8.52 -7.52 -11.41
C ILE A 106 7.53 -7.82 -10.29
N LEU A 107 7.90 -8.65 -9.31
CA LEU A 107 7.02 -8.97 -8.18
C LEU A 107 6.64 -7.73 -7.35
N VAL A 108 7.53 -6.75 -7.22
CA VAL A 108 7.21 -5.46 -6.57
C VAL A 108 6.13 -4.72 -7.37
N LEU A 109 6.27 -4.61 -8.69
CA LEU A 109 5.25 -3.98 -9.53
C LEU A 109 3.90 -4.70 -9.43
N VAL A 110 3.91 -6.03 -9.53
CA VAL A 110 2.71 -6.87 -9.36
C VAL A 110 2.07 -6.64 -7.98
N SER A 111 2.87 -6.62 -6.91
CA SER A 111 2.37 -6.39 -5.54
C SER A 111 1.73 -5.01 -5.37
N LEU A 112 2.20 -3.99 -6.08
CA LEU A 112 1.67 -2.63 -6.01
C LEU A 112 0.41 -2.44 -6.88
N ILE A 113 0.32 -3.16 -8.00
CA ILE A 113 -0.77 -3.05 -8.98
C ILE A 113 -1.97 -3.94 -8.63
N ILE A 114 -1.75 -5.10 -8.00
CA ILE A 114 -2.85 -6.01 -7.63
C ILE A 114 -3.90 -5.33 -6.73
N PRO A 115 -3.54 -4.60 -5.65
CA PRO A 115 -4.52 -3.97 -4.78
C PRO A 115 -5.50 -3.01 -5.47
N PRO A 116 -5.07 -2.03 -6.29
CA PRO A 116 -6.03 -1.18 -7.01
C PRO A 116 -6.88 -1.96 -8.02
N ILE A 117 -6.34 -3.02 -8.65
CA ILE A 117 -7.14 -3.90 -9.52
C ILE A 117 -8.24 -4.59 -8.72
N ILE A 118 -7.91 -5.21 -7.58
CA ILE A 118 -8.88 -5.86 -6.69
C ILE A 118 -9.97 -4.86 -6.27
N PHE A 119 -9.58 -3.66 -5.82
CA PHE A 119 -10.51 -2.62 -5.44
C PHE A 119 -11.47 -2.25 -6.58
N THR A 120 -10.94 -2.08 -7.80
CA THR A 120 -11.74 -1.73 -8.98
C THR A 120 -12.74 -2.82 -9.34
N ILE A 121 -12.32 -4.08 -9.29
CA ILE A 121 -13.20 -5.24 -9.52
C ILE A 121 -14.31 -5.26 -8.47
N VAL A 122 -13.95 -5.23 -7.18
CA VAL A 122 -14.91 -5.26 -6.08
C VAL A 122 -15.93 -4.12 -6.23
N SER A 123 -15.47 -2.88 -6.37
CA SER A 123 -16.32 -1.70 -6.54
C SER A 123 -17.29 -1.84 -7.71
N LYS A 124 -16.87 -2.45 -8.83
CA LYS A 124 -17.73 -2.64 -9.99
C LYS A 124 -18.83 -3.68 -9.79
N TYR A 125 -18.62 -4.68 -8.94
CA TYR A 125 -19.59 -5.78 -8.72
C TYR A 125 -20.47 -5.59 -7.48
N THR A 126 -20.16 -4.62 -6.62
CA THR A 126 -20.94 -4.29 -5.41
C THR A 126 -21.78 -3.01 -5.54
N HIS A 127 -21.64 -2.27 -6.64
CA HIS A 127 -22.48 -1.13 -7.02
C HIS A 127 -23.31 -1.49 -8.25
#